data_AF-I3S6D6-F1
#
_entry.id   AF-I3S6D6-F1
#
_cell.length_a   1.000
_cell.length_b   1.000
_cell.length_c   1.000
_cell.angle_alpha   90.00
_cell.angle_beta   90.00
_cell.angle_gamma   90.00
#
_symmetry.space_group_name_H-M   'P 1'
#
loop_
_entity.id
_entity.type
_entity.pdbx_description
1 polymer ?
#
loop_
_entity_poly.entity_id
_entity_poly.type
_entity_poly.pdbx_seq_one_letter_code
_entity_poly.pdbx_strand_id
1 'polypeptide(L)'
;MSFLPILSLPSNDLSFAFKRRFGLSDKLSYWYNCDSNYWSAVYKHTYGEDFKLKAGYDSEVRLGWASLWVGDEGGKAKTAPMKMKVQFMLQVPQDDIKSSVLMFRIKKRWDI
;
A
#
# COMPACT_ATOMS: atom_id res chain seq x y z
N MET A 1 -3.61 18.40 -0.19
CA MET A 1 -4.56 17.47 -0.86
C MET A 1 -4.20 17.47 -2.33
N SER A 2 -4.17 16.31 -2.99
CA SER A 2 -3.85 16.23 -4.42
C SER A 2 -4.92 15.43 -5.17
N PHE A 3 -5.37 15.98 -6.29
CA PHE A 3 -6.26 15.36 -7.25
C PHE A 3 -5.52 15.22 -8.57
N LEU A 4 -5.58 14.04 -9.18
CA LEU A 4 -4.80 13.69 -10.37
C LEU A 4 -5.77 13.08 -11.39
N PRO A 5 -6.32 13.87 -12.32
CA PRO A 5 -7.04 13.32 -13.46
C PRO A 5 -6.05 12.65 -14.42
N ILE A 6 -6.45 11.52 -15.00
CA ILE A 6 -5.65 10.70 -15.89
C ILE A 6 -6.54 10.32 -17.08
N LEU A 7 -6.06 10.56 -18.30
CA LEU A 7 -6.68 10.10 -19.54
C LEU A 7 -5.68 9.17 -20.24
N SER A 8 -6.08 7.93 -20.47
CA SER A 8 -5.28 6.94 -21.18
C SER A 8 -5.58 7.01 -22.68
N LEU A 9 -4.55 7.15 -23.52
CA LEU A 9 -4.68 7.12 -24.99
C LEU A 9 -4.03 5.84 -25.55
N PRO A 10 -4.60 5.19 -26.57
CA PRO A 10 -5.73 5.64 -27.40
C PRO A 10 -7.12 5.22 -26.89
N SER A 11 -7.22 4.49 -25.77
CA SER A 11 -8.51 3.97 -25.27
C SER A 11 -9.50 5.06 -24.85
N ASN A 12 -9.02 6.29 -24.63
CA ASN A 12 -9.77 7.41 -24.06
C ASN A 12 -10.32 7.12 -22.65
N ASP A 13 -9.74 6.16 -21.94
CA ASP A 13 -10.21 5.81 -20.61
C ASP A 13 -9.89 6.93 -19.61
N LEU A 14 -10.91 7.39 -18.92
CA LEU A 14 -10.82 8.42 -17.91
C LEU A 14 -10.70 7.79 -16.52
N SER A 15 -9.70 8.21 -15.75
CA SER A 15 -9.60 7.87 -14.33
C SER A 15 -9.15 9.07 -13.52
N PHE A 16 -9.34 9.00 -12.21
CA PHE A 16 -8.80 9.99 -11.30
C PHE A 16 -8.24 9.35 -10.04
N ALA A 17 -7.13 9.90 -9.56
CA ALA A 17 -6.55 9.55 -8.28
C ALA A 17 -6.67 10.71 -7.30
N PHE A 18 -7.18 10.41 -6.12
CA PHE A 18 -7.25 11.29 -4.97
C PHE A 18 -6.23 10.84 -3.92
N LYS A 19 -5.38 11.77 -3.44
CA LYS A 19 -4.49 11.48 -2.31
C LYS A 19 -4.62 12.57 -1.25
N ARG A 20 -4.97 12.17 -0.04
CA ARG A 20 -5.09 13.03 1.14
C ARG A 20 -4.14 12.57 2.23
N ARG A 21 -3.28 13.49 2.64
CA ARG A 21 -2.46 13.32 3.84
C ARG A 21 -3.18 14.04 4.98
N PHE A 22 -3.47 13.33 6.07
CA PHE A 22 -4.14 13.91 7.25
C PHE A 22 -3.15 14.43 8.29
N GLY A 23 -1.92 13.90 8.27
CA GLY A 23 -0.82 14.31 9.15
C GLY A 23 0.50 13.74 8.66
N LEU A 24 1.54 13.77 9.50
CA LEU A 24 2.84 13.23 9.09
C LEU A 24 2.80 11.71 8.85
N SER A 25 1.98 10.99 9.60
CA SER A 25 1.86 9.53 9.57
C SER A 25 0.80 9.00 8.60
N ASP A 26 -0.30 9.74 8.44
CA ASP A 26 -1.54 9.27 7.82
C ASP A 26 -1.70 9.73 6.37
N LYS A 27 -1.94 8.77 5.49
CA LYS A 27 -2.24 9.02 4.08
C LYS A 27 -3.33 8.09 3.57
N LEU A 28 -4.37 8.66 3.00
CA LEU A 28 -5.38 7.97 2.21
C LEU A 28 -5.12 8.23 0.72
N SER A 29 -5.18 7.18 -0.08
CA SER A 29 -5.16 7.22 -1.54
C SER A 29 -6.42 6.53 -2.05
N TYR A 30 -7.09 7.13 -3.01
CA TYR A 30 -8.25 6.58 -3.69
C TYR A 30 -8.02 6.72 -5.18
N TRP A 31 -8.40 5.73 -5.96
CA TRP A 31 -8.35 5.75 -7.41
C TRP A 31 -9.66 5.23 -7.96
N TYR A 32 -10.14 5.84 -9.03
CA TYR A 32 -11.40 5.48 -9.69
C TYR A 32 -11.24 5.57 -11.20
N ASN A 33 -11.72 4.56 -11.90
CA ASN A 33 -11.80 4.50 -13.34
C ASN A 33 -13.26 4.70 -13.77
N CYS A 34 -13.52 5.71 -14.60
CA CYS A 34 -14.86 6.12 -14.97
C CYS A 34 -15.53 5.17 -15.97
N ASP A 35 -14.75 4.48 -16.81
CA ASP A 35 -15.28 3.60 -17.85
C ASP A 35 -15.68 2.23 -17.28
N SER A 36 -14.82 1.67 -16.43
CA SER A 36 -15.06 0.35 -15.80
C SER A 36 -15.82 0.41 -14.48
N ASN A 37 -15.95 1.59 -13.87
CA ASN A 37 -16.41 1.81 -12.49
C ASN A 37 -15.56 1.10 -11.41
N TYR A 38 -14.37 0.62 -11.76
CA TYR A 38 -13.44 0.07 -10.80
C TYR A 38 -12.78 1.16 -9.96
N TRP A 39 -12.52 0.82 -8.71
CA TRP A 39 -11.91 1.71 -7.73
C TRP A 39 -11.01 0.95 -6.78
N SER A 40 -10.02 1.65 -6.27
CA SER A 40 -9.18 1.16 -5.19
C SER A 40 -8.99 2.22 -4.13
N ALA A 41 -8.94 1.79 -2.87
CA ALA A 41 -8.68 2.64 -1.73
C ALA A 41 -7.52 2.05 -0.93
N VAL A 42 -6.57 2.88 -0.56
CA VAL A 42 -5.40 2.48 0.24
C VAL A 42 -5.18 3.51 1.34
N TYR A 43 -5.30 3.05 2.57
CA TYR A 43 -4.87 3.79 3.75
C TYR A 43 -3.47 3.34 4.17
N LYS A 44 -2.63 4.30 4.52
CA LYS A 44 -1.30 4.10 5.06
C LYS A 44 -1.18 4.89 6.36
N HIS A 45 -0.70 4.22 7.39
CA HIS A 45 -0.30 4.82 8.65
C HIS A 45 1.15 4.45 8.96
N THR A 46 1.93 5.40 9.48
CA THR A 46 3.35 5.19 9.81
C THR A 46 3.57 5.56 11.28
N TYR A 47 3.99 4.59 12.09
CA TYR A 47 4.38 4.79 13.48
C TYR A 47 5.90 4.92 13.55
N GLY A 48 6.40 6.13 13.81
CA GLY A 48 7.84 6.42 13.83
C GLY A 48 8.51 6.12 12.49
N GLU A 49 9.74 5.59 12.54
CA GLU A 49 10.51 5.19 11.34
C GLU A 49 10.46 3.68 11.09
N ASP A 50 10.06 2.89 12.08
CA ASP A 50 10.19 1.43 12.08
C ASP A 50 8.90 0.70 11.67
N PHE A 51 7.74 1.31 11.82
CA PHE A 51 6.46 0.62 11.64
C PHE A 51 5.58 1.31 10.61
N LYS A 52 5.07 0.53 9.65
CA LYS A 52 4.18 1.05 8.61
C LYS A 52 3.05 0.08 8.34
N LEU A 53 1.85 0.53 8.68
CA LEU A 53 0.60 -0.15 8.39
C LEU A 53 0.06 0.36 7.06
N LYS A 54 -0.45 -0.58 6.27
CA LYS A 54 -1.22 -0.28 5.08
C LYS A 54 -2.43 -1.20 5.04
N ALA A 55 -3.57 -0.66 4.69
CA ALA A 55 -4.75 -1.45 4.36
C ALA A 55 -5.30 -0.92 3.05
N GLY A 56 -5.78 -1.81 2.19
CA GLY A 56 -6.38 -1.42 0.95
C GLY A 56 -7.42 -2.40 0.47
N TYR A 57 -8.21 -1.91 -0.47
CA TYR A 57 -9.18 -2.69 -1.20
C TYR A 57 -9.08 -2.31 -2.67
N ASP A 58 -9.16 -3.31 -3.53
CA ASP A 58 -9.18 -3.16 -4.97
C ASP A 58 -10.41 -3.87 -5.53
N SER A 59 -11.30 -3.11 -6.19
CA SER A 59 -12.55 -3.64 -6.71
C SER A 59 -12.38 -4.46 -7.99
N GLU A 60 -11.32 -4.23 -8.76
CA GLU A 60 -11.08 -4.94 -10.02
C GLU A 60 -10.80 -6.42 -9.73
N VAL A 61 -9.95 -6.68 -8.73
CA VAL A 61 -9.63 -8.03 -8.26
C VAL A 61 -10.49 -8.48 -7.08
N ARG A 62 -11.40 -7.61 -6.60
CA ARG A 62 -12.28 -7.82 -5.44
C ARG A 62 -11.51 -8.32 -4.21
N LEU A 63 -10.37 -7.68 -3.93
CA LEU A 63 -9.40 -8.13 -2.93
C LEU A 63 -9.17 -7.06 -1.86
N GLY A 64 -9.50 -7.39 -0.62
CA GLY A 64 -9.04 -6.65 0.55
C GLY A 64 -7.66 -7.12 0.97
N TRP A 65 -6.80 -6.20 1.40
CA TRP A 65 -5.51 -6.56 1.95
C TRP A 65 -5.09 -5.63 3.08
N ALA A 66 -4.34 -6.17 4.03
CA ALA A 66 -3.71 -5.42 5.09
C ALA A 66 -2.25 -5.85 5.20
N SER A 67 -1.33 -4.92 5.40
CA SER A 67 0.08 -5.22 5.59
C SER A 67 0.69 -4.39 6.71
N LEU A 68 1.51 -5.04 7.52
CA LEU A 68 2.37 -4.45 8.52
C LEU A 68 3.82 -4.62 8.09
N TRP A 69 4.53 -3.51 7.96
CA TRP A 69 5.98 -3.48 7.82
C TRP A 69 6.63 -3.16 9.17
N VAL A 70 7.67 -3.93 9.49
CA VAL A 70 8.52 -3.76 10.68
C VAL A 70 9.97 -3.64 10.24
N GLY A 71 10.65 -2.58 10.65
CA GLY A 71 12.08 -2.36 10.45
C GLY A 71 12.42 -0.93 9.99
N ASP A 72 13.52 -0.42 10.56
CA ASP A 72 14.04 0.93 10.41
C ASP A 72 14.21 1.39 8.95
N GLU A 73 13.60 2.53 8.62
CA GLU A 73 13.73 3.23 7.34
C GLU A 73 14.79 4.34 7.36
N GLY A 74 15.19 4.84 8.54
CA GLY A 74 16.04 6.02 8.76
C GLY A 74 17.44 5.74 9.34
N GLY A 75 17.76 4.51 9.71
CA GLY A 75 19.04 4.13 10.32
C GLY A 75 20.24 4.61 9.51
N LYS A 76 20.91 5.67 10.01
CA LYS A 76 22.22 6.13 9.53
C LYS A 76 23.11 4.89 9.34
N ALA A 77 23.67 4.75 8.15
CA ALA A 77 24.32 3.54 7.65
C ALA A 77 25.63 3.14 8.37
N LYS A 78 25.85 3.57 9.62
CA LYS A 78 27.08 3.31 10.38
C LYS A 78 26.88 2.55 11.71
N THR A 79 25.65 2.33 12.18
CA THR A 79 25.45 1.79 13.54
C THR A 79 24.31 0.77 13.71
N ALA A 80 23.69 0.29 12.63
CA ALA A 80 22.63 -0.72 12.73
C ALA A 80 23.18 -2.09 12.27
N PRO A 81 23.28 -3.11 13.16
CA PRO A 81 23.90 -4.39 12.82
C PRO A 81 23.12 -5.21 11.79
N MET A 82 21.83 -4.91 11.55
CA MET A 82 21.03 -5.57 10.51
C MET A 82 19.92 -4.63 10.00
N LYS A 83 20.08 -4.07 8.79
CA LYS A 83 18.97 -3.38 8.10
C LYS A 83 18.02 -4.42 7.48
N MET A 84 17.21 -5.05 8.34
CA MET A 84 16.18 -6.02 7.93
C MET A 84 14.80 -5.38 8.00
N LYS A 85 13.98 -5.59 6.97
CA LYS A 85 12.56 -5.24 6.95
C LYS A 85 11.74 -6.50 6.81
N VAL A 86 10.74 -6.66 7.66
CA VAL A 86 9.77 -7.75 7.59
C VAL A 86 8.42 -7.16 7.23
N GLN A 87 7.72 -7.81 6.32
CA GLN A 87 6.34 -7.52 5.96
C GLN A 87 5.47 -8.72 6.28
N PHE A 88 4.39 -8.46 7.00
CA PHE A 88 3.25 -9.35 7.14
C PHE A 88 2.14 -8.80 6.25
N MET A 89 1.59 -9.59 5.34
CA MET A 89 0.48 -9.18 4.49
C MET A 89 -0.63 -10.22 4.53
N LEU A 90 -1.83 -9.81 4.90
CA LEU A 90 -3.05 -10.59 4.79
C LEU A 90 -3.80 -10.14 3.54
N GLN A 91 -4.19 -11.08 2.70
CA GLN A 91 -5.06 -10.88 1.53
C GLN A 91 -6.35 -11.67 1.74
N VAL A 92 -7.50 -11.00 1.57
CA VAL A 92 -8.83 -11.56 1.78
C VAL A 92 -9.67 -11.26 0.54
N PRO A 93 -9.91 -12.27 -0.31
CA PRO A 93 -10.83 -12.14 -1.43
C PRO A 93 -12.26 -11.87 -0.94
N GLN A 94 -13.00 -11.01 -1.63
CA GLN A 94 -14.38 -10.67 -1.28
C GLN A 94 -15.32 -11.88 -1.46
N ASP A 95 -15.09 -12.69 -2.50
CA ASP A 95 -15.96 -13.81 -2.87
C ASP A 95 -15.79 -15.06 -2.01
N ASP A 96 -14.58 -15.30 -1.51
CA ASP A 96 -14.28 -16.45 -0.67
C ASP A 96 -13.30 -16.08 0.43
N ILE A 97 -13.84 -15.72 1.59
CA ILE A 97 -13.06 -15.38 2.78
C ILE A 97 -12.20 -16.56 3.25
N LYS A 98 -12.61 -17.81 2.98
CA LYS A 98 -11.84 -19.01 3.39
C LYS A 98 -10.55 -19.16 2.58
N SER A 99 -10.49 -18.56 1.39
CA SER A 99 -9.29 -18.51 0.55
C SER A 99 -8.30 -17.41 0.95
N SER A 100 -8.43 -16.82 2.15
CA SER A 100 -7.51 -15.80 2.64
C SER A 100 -6.06 -16.31 2.71
N VAL A 101 -5.11 -15.50 2.23
CA VAL A 101 -3.69 -15.84 2.21
C VAL A 101 -2.92 -14.90 3.12
N LEU A 102 -2.06 -15.48 3.96
CA LEU A 102 -1.09 -14.73 4.76
C LEU A 102 0.30 -14.90 4.13
N MET A 103 0.92 -13.78 3.75
CA MET A 103 2.24 -13.72 3.15
C MET A 103 3.24 -13.07 4.11
N PHE A 104 4.42 -13.66 4.17
CA PHE A 104 5.55 -13.17 4.93
C PHE A 104 6.68 -12.83 3.97
N ARG A 105 7.15 -11.58 4.00
CA ARG A 105 8.26 -11.13 3.17
C ARG A 105 9.36 -10.54 4.02
N ILE A 106 10.56 -11.09 3.89
CA ILE A 106 11.76 -10.60 4.56
C ILE A 106 12.66 -9.94 3.52
N LYS A 107 13.07 -8.70 3.77
CA LYS A 107 14.03 -7.97 2.96
C LYS A 107 15.24 -7.64 3.82
N LYS A 108 16.35 -8.33 3.56
CA LYS A 108 17.64 -8.10 4.22
C LYS A 108 18.60 -7.45 3.22
N ARG A 109 19.28 -6.38 3.61
CA ARG A 109 20.38 -5.81 2.84
C ARG A 109 21.68 -6.53 3.22
N TRP A 110 22.42 -7.00 2.22
CA TRP A 110 23.68 -7.76 2.40
C TRP A 110 24.94 -6.93 2.14
N ASP A 111 24.79 -5.66 1.75
CA ASP A 111 25.94 -4.77 1.54
C ASP A 111 26.65 -4.50 2.87
N ILE A 112 27.83 -5.10 3.02
CA ILE A 112 28.88 -4.79 4.00
C ILE A 112 30.01 -4.14 3.22
#